data_AF-Q99N25-F1
#
_entry.id   AF-Q99N25-F1
#
_cell.length_a   1.000
_cell.length_b   1.000
_cell.length_c   1.000
_cell.angle_alpha   90.00
_cell.angle_beta   90.00
_cell.angle_gamma   90.00
#
_symmetry.space_group_name_H-M   'P 1'
#
loop_
_entity.id
_entity.type
_entity.pdbx_description
1 polymer ?
#
loop_
_entity_poly.entity_id
_entity_poly.type
_entity_poly.pdbx_seq_one_letter_code
_entity_poly.pdbx_strand_id
1 'polypeptide(L)' 'GKLIKNNASTDYDLSDKSINPLGGFVHYGEVTNDFIMLKGCVVGTKKRVLTLRKSLLVQTKRRALEK' A
#
# COMPACT_ATOMS: atom_id res chain seq x y z
N GLY A 1 1.82 9.55 18.47
CA GLY A 1 2.16 8.42 17.57
C GLY A 1 3.41 8.78 16.81
N LYS A 2 4.36 7.85 16.64
CA LYS A 2 5.62 8.09 15.94
C LYS A 2 5.34 8.37 14.46
N LEU A 3 5.70 9.55 13.96
CA LEU A 3 5.60 9.87 12.53
C LEU A 3 6.68 9.06 11.79
N ILE A 4 6.27 8.07 11.01
CA ILE A 4 7.19 7.31 10.15
C ILE A 4 7.37 8.11 8.86
N LYS A 5 8.54 8.69 8.67
CA LYS A 5 8.81 9.68 7.59
C LYS A 5 9.30 9.05 6.28
N ASN A 6 9.63 7.77 6.27
CA ASN A 6 10.30 7.08 5.17
C ASN A 6 9.57 5.79 4.72
N ASN A 7 8.27 5.65 5.01
CA ASN A 7 7.51 4.44 4.67
C ASN A 7 7.13 4.32 3.19
N ALA A 8 7.43 5.31 2.35
CA ALA A 8 7.27 5.22 0.90
C ALA A 8 8.55 5.55 0.13
N SER A 9 9.70 5.58 0.80
CA SER A 9 11.01 5.73 0.16
C SER A 9 11.47 4.38 -0.42
N THR A 10 12.09 4.42 -1.60
CA THR A 10 12.79 3.28 -2.22
C THR A 10 14.30 3.51 -2.20
N ASP A 11 15.10 2.47 -2.45
CA ASP A 11 16.58 2.57 -2.44
C ASP A 11 17.15 3.56 -3.47
N TYR A 12 16.36 3.91 -4.48
CA TYR A 12 16.71 4.89 -5.51
C TYR A 12 16.32 6.33 -5.15
N ASP A 13 15.52 6.53 -4.10
CA ASP A 13 15.04 7.85 -3.71
C ASP A 13 16.06 8.56 -2.81
N LEU A 14 16.40 9.79 -3.15
CA LEU A 14 17.30 10.65 -2.35
C LEU A 14 16.58 11.33 -1.16
N SER A 15 15.25 11.42 -1.21
CA SER A 15 14.43 12.15 -0.25
C SER A 15 13.58 11.20 0.58
N ASP A 16 13.49 11.46 1.89
CA ASP A 16 12.53 10.77 2.76
C ASP A 16 11.11 11.21 2.43
N LYS A 17 10.27 10.23 2.07
CA LYS A 17 8.85 10.46 1.78
C LYS A 17 7.95 9.46 2.50
N SER A 18 6.81 9.98 2.93
CA SER A 18 5.73 9.17 3.50
C SER A 18 4.74 8.75 2.42
N ILE A 19 3.97 7.68 2.67
CA ILE A 19 2.94 7.20 1.76
C ILE A 19 1.79 8.19 1.57
N ASN A 20 1.58 9.11 2.51
CA ASN A 20 0.52 10.10 2.44
C ASN A 20 0.89 11.18 1.42
N PRO A 21 0.03 11.43 0.42
CA PRO A 21 0.25 12.54 -0.49
C PRO A 21 0.08 13.88 0.24
N LEU A 22 0.48 14.99 -0.40
CA LEU A 22 0.24 16.33 0.13
C LEU A 22 -1.28 16.54 0.34
N GLY A 23 -1.67 16.88 1.56
CA GLY A 23 -3.08 17.01 1.95
C GLY A 23 -3.78 15.68 2.32
N GLY A 24 -3.05 14.57 2.33
CA GLY A 24 -3.56 13.25 2.71
C GLY A 24 -4.46 12.59 1.66
N PHE A 25 -4.93 11.37 1.95
CA PHE A 25 -5.83 10.67 1.04
C PHE A 25 -7.23 11.29 1.10
N VAL A 26 -7.71 11.80 -0.03
CA VAL A 26 -9.01 12.45 -0.18
C VAL A 26 -10.13 11.59 0.40
N HIS A 27 -10.89 12.11 1.37
CA HIS A 27 -11.95 11.42 2.13
C HIS A 27 -11.51 10.20 2.95
N TYR A 28 -10.21 9.98 3.18
CA TYR A 28 -9.73 8.96 4.11
C TYR A 28 -8.98 9.60 5.28
N GLY A 29 -8.01 10.46 4.98
CA GLY A 29 -7.10 11.07 5.94
C GLY A 29 -5.67 10.57 5.75
N GLU A 30 -4.92 10.52 6.83
CA GLU A 30 -3.53 10.05 6.84
C GLU A 30 -3.45 8.59 7.26
N VAL A 31 -2.55 7.84 6.62
CA VAL A 31 -2.16 6.47 6.96
C VAL A 31 -0.95 6.53 7.88
N THR A 32 -1.16 6.20 9.16
CA THR A 32 -0.11 6.19 10.21
C THR A 32 0.30 4.79 10.66
N ASN A 33 -0.45 3.76 10.24
CA ASN A 33 -0.26 2.37 10.64
C ASN A 33 0.33 1.58 9.47
N ASP A 34 0.60 0.29 9.72
CA ASP A 34 1.05 -0.64 8.69
C ASP A 34 0.03 -0.71 7.54
N PHE A 35 0.56 -0.79 6.32
CA PHE A 35 -0.25 -0.82 5.11
C PHE A 35 0.35 -1.81 4.10
N ILE A 36 -0.46 -2.17 3.11
CA ILE A 36 -0.05 -3.03 2.00
C ILE A 36 -0.31 -2.27 0.70
N MET A 37 0.68 -2.26 -0.19
CA MET A 37 0.53 -1.73 -1.54
C MET A 37 0.11 -2.87 -2.48
N LEU A 38 -1.12 -2.82 -2.99
CA LEU A 38 -1.65 -3.80 -3.96
C LEU A 38 -1.57 -3.23 -5.37
N LYS A 39 -1.24 -4.09 -6.34
CA LYS A 39 -1.24 -3.73 -7.75
C LYS A 39 -2.67 -3.60 -8.28
N GLY A 40 -3.02 -2.43 -8.83
CA GLY A 40 -4.31 -2.18 -9.47
C GLY A 40 -5.39 -1.64 -8.52
N CYS A 41 -6.66 -1.86 -8.87
CA CYS A 41 -7.82 -1.40 -8.10
C CYS A 41 -8.43 -2.51 -7.23
N VAL A 42 -9.12 -2.13 -6.16
CA VAL A 42 -9.83 -3.05 -5.25
C VAL A 42 -11.31 -2.69 -5.18
N VAL A 43 -12.17 -3.68 -4.93
CA VAL A 43 -13.61 -3.48 -4.73
C VAL A 43 -13.86 -2.67 -3.48
N GLY A 44 -14.54 -1.53 -3.57
CA GLY A 44 -14.59 -0.66 -2.41
C GLY A 44 -14.82 0.81 -2.70
N THR A 45 -15.54 1.46 -1.81
CA THR A 45 -15.30 2.88 -1.54
C THR A 45 -14.17 2.99 -0.51
N LYS A 46 -13.59 4.18 -0.39
CA LYS A 46 -12.60 4.52 0.66
C LYS A 46 -13.19 4.23 2.05
N LYS A 47 -12.34 3.90 3.04
CA LYS A 47 -12.70 3.46 4.41
C LYS A 47 -13.42 2.11 4.54
N ARG A 48 -13.66 1.38 3.45
CA ARG A 48 -14.27 0.05 3.51
C ARG A 48 -13.30 -0.98 4.10
N VAL A 49 -13.76 -1.77 5.06
CA VAL A 49 -13.02 -2.92 5.60
C VAL A 49 -12.89 -3.98 4.50
N LEU A 50 -11.68 -4.49 4.29
CA LEU A 50 -11.37 -5.52 3.31
C LEU A 50 -10.74 -6.73 3.99
N THR A 51 -11.23 -7.93 3.68
CA THR A 51 -10.65 -9.19 4.14
C THR A 51 -9.71 -9.74 3.08
N LEU A 52 -8.40 -9.73 3.36
CA LEU A 52 -7.39 -10.30 2.47
C LEU A 52 -7.23 -11.80 2.76
N ARG A 53 -7.18 -12.61 1.70
CA ARG A 53 -7.02 -14.07 1.78
C ARG A 53 -5.89 -14.51 0.86
N LYS A 54 -5.14 -15.53 1.30
CA LYS A 54 -4.19 -16.22 0.41
C LYS A 54 -4.91 -16.84 -0.79
N SER A 55 -4.22 -16.88 -1.92
CA SER A 55 -4.68 -17.60 -3.11
C SER A 55 -4.92 -19.08 -2.78
N LEU A 56 -6.02 -19.63 -3.28
CA LEU A 56 -6.28 -21.06 -3.22
C LEU A 56 -5.49 -21.86 -4.26
N LEU A 57 -5.18 -21.21 -5.38
CA LEU A 57 -4.51 -21.83 -6.51
C LEU A 57 -3.00 -21.62 -6.38
N VAL A 58 -2.24 -22.64 -6.75
CA VAL A 58 -0.78 -22.57 -6.86
C VAL A 58 -0.43 -21.64 -8.03
N GLN A 59 0.40 -20.63 -7.76
CA GLN A 59 0.81 -19.66 -8.76
C GLN A 59 1.99 -20.21 -9.56
N THR A 60 1.75 -20.60 -10.83
CA THR A 60 2.78 -21.17 -11.72
C THR A 60 3.27 -20.21 -12.80
N LYS A 61 2.53 -19.11 -13.03
CA LYS A 61 2.85 -18.14 -14.10
C LYS A 61 4.00 -17.23 -13.68
N ARG A 62 4.94 -16.95 -14.58
CA ARG A 62 6.09 -16.03 -14.35
C ARG A 62 5.67 -14.70 -13.73
N ARG A 63 4.62 -14.07 -14.28
CA ARG A 63 4.08 -12.78 -13.79
C ARG A 63 3.62 -12.82 -12.33
N ALA A 64 3.21 -13.99 -11.82
CA ALA A 64 2.77 -14.13 -10.43
C ALA A 64 3.92 -14.43 -9.46
N LEU A 65 5.09 -14.81 -9.97
CA LEU A 65 6.31 -15.14 -9.20
C LEU A 65 7.41 -14.08 -9.37
N GLU A 66 7.12 -13.00 -10.08
CA GLU A 66 8.02 -11.86 -10.26
C GLU A 66 8.18 -11.11 -8.93
N LYS A 67 9.42 -10.66 -8.66
CA LYS A 67 9.78 -9.89 -7.46
C LYS A 67 9.72 -8.40 -7.74
#